data_AF-A0A8V5GNM8-F1
#
_entry.id   AF-A0A8V5GNM8-F1
#
_cell.length_a   1.000
_cell.length_b   1.000
_cell.length_c   1.000
_cell.angle_alpha   90.00
_cell.angle_beta   90.00
_cell.angle_gamma   90.00
#
_symmetry.space_group_name_H-M   'P 1'
#
loop_
_entity.id
_entity.type
_entity.pdbx_description
1 polymer ?
#
loop_
_entity_poly.entity_id
_entity_poly.type
_entity_poly.pdbx_seq_one_letter_code
_entity_poly.pdbx_strand_id
1 'polypeptide(L)'
;MGIGPGKRLRVPCRATTCSHLQCFDAALYLQMNEKKPTWTCPVCDQKAPYDDLIIDGLFMEILNSCTDCDEIQFMEDGSWCPMKLEKMRRHRRRHRQPRGSGR
;
A
#
# COMPACT_ATOMS: atom_id res chain seq x y z
N MET A 1 3.50 -10.89 14.32
CA MET A 1 2.65 -9.77 14.80
C MET A 1 2.30 -8.95 13.57
N GLY A 2 1.20 -9.32 12.90
CA GLY A 2 0.82 -8.72 11.62
C GLY A 2 0.05 -7.43 11.85
N ILE A 3 0.50 -6.34 11.24
CA ILE A 3 -0.31 -5.13 11.11
C ILE A 3 -1.56 -5.52 10.30
N GLY A 4 -2.74 -5.25 10.85
CA GLY A 4 -4.02 -5.71 10.34
C GLY A 4 -4.40 -5.20 8.94
N PRO A 5 -5.54 -5.65 8.40
CA PRO A 5 -5.94 -5.39 7.02
C PRO A 5 -6.11 -3.91 6.68
N GLY A 6 -5.53 -3.50 5.54
CA GLY A 6 -6.14 -2.65 4.52
C GLY A 6 -6.70 -1.27 4.91
N LYS A 7 -6.03 -0.51 5.79
CA LYS A 7 -6.43 0.88 6.03
C LYS A 7 -5.64 1.82 5.09
N ARG A 8 -6.37 2.69 4.38
CA ARG A 8 -5.77 3.76 3.58
C ARG A 8 -4.79 4.57 4.43
N LEU A 9 -3.58 4.78 3.91
CA LEU A 9 -2.57 5.62 4.54
C LEU A 9 -3.11 7.04 4.71
N ARG A 10 -2.86 7.65 5.87
CA ARG A 10 -3.17 9.07 6.12
C ARG A 10 -1.92 9.93 6.01
N VAL A 11 -0.80 9.43 6.56
CA VAL A 11 0.49 10.09 6.50
C VAL A 11 1.50 9.08 5.94
N PRO A 12 1.71 9.04 4.61
CA PRO A 12 2.64 8.12 3.97
C PRO A 12 4.06 8.49 4.39
N CYS A 13 4.72 7.52 5.01
CA CYS A 13 6.03 7.68 5.59
C CYS A 13 6.92 6.52 5.20
N ARG A 14 8.21 6.79 5.05
CA ARG A 14 9.28 5.80 4.90
C ARG A 14 10.55 6.33 5.56
N ALA A 15 11.54 5.47 5.76
CA ALA A 15 12.87 5.95 6.17
C ALA A 15 13.72 6.26 4.94
N THR A 16 14.66 7.21 5.05
CA THR A 16 15.66 7.50 4.00
C THR A 16 16.54 6.30 3.67
N THR A 17 16.68 5.36 4.60
CA THR A 17 17.43 4.10 4.48
C THR A 17 16.68 3.02 3.69
N CYS A 18 15.39 3.21 3.38
CA CYS A 18 14.57 2.24 2.66
C CYS A 18 14.81 2.29 1.14
N SER A 19 15.06 1.14 0.52
CA SER A 19 15.17 0.98 -0.95
C SER A 19 13.84 0.65 -1.65
N HIS A 20 12.73 0.61 -0.91
CA HIS A 20 11.38 0.37 -1.44
C HIS A 20 10.59 1.67 -1.56
N LEU A 21 9.58 1.65 -2.45
CA LEU A 21 8.64 2.76 -2.64
C LEU A 21 7.43 2.68 -1.69
N GLN A 22 7.07 1.49 -1.22
CA GLN A 22 5.89 1.31 -0.37
C GLN A 22 6.03 2.09 0.93
N CYS A 23 5.08 2.97 1.21
CA CYS A 23 5.00 3.72 2.46
C CYS A 23 4.23 2.95 3.54
N PHE A 24 4.49 3.31 4.80
CA PHE A 24 3.67 2.96 5.96
C PHE A 24 3.06 4.22 6.58
N ASP A 25 2.08 4.07 7.47
CA ASP A 25 1.43 5.23 8.10
C ASP A 25 2.26 5.74 9.28
N ALA A 26 2.66 7.02 9.24
CA ALA A 26 3.54 7.62 10.26
C ALA A 26 2.92 7.56 11.67
N ALA A 27 1.64 7.90 11.81
CA ALA A 27 0.99 7.95 13.11
C ALA A 27 0.91 6.54 13.74
N LEU A 28 0.54 5.54 12.92
CA LEU A 28 0.55 4.16 13.39
C LEU A 28 1.97 3.67 13.74
N TYR A 29 2.97 4.03 12.94
CA TYR A 29 4.36 3.67 13.19
C TYR A 29 4.88 4.22 14.51
N LEU A 30 4.58 5.50 14.81
CA LEU A 30 4.95 6.12 16.08
C LEU A 30 4.24 5.46 17.27
N GLN A 31 2.94 5.16 17.15
CA GLN A 31 2.19 4.43 18.19
C GLN A 31 2.76 3.04 18.46
N MET A 32 3.25 2.34 17.42
CA MET A 32 3.91 1.05 17.58
C MET A 32 5.23 1.18 18.35
N ASN A 33 6.04 2.17 18.00
CA ASN A 33 7.34 2.42 18.63
C ASN A 33 7.22 3.00 20.04
N GLU A 34 6.15 3.72 20.35
CA GLU A 34 5.82 4.14 21.72
C GLU A 34 5.59 2.92 22.63
N LYS A 35 4.89 1.89 22.13
CA LYS A 35 4.63 0.65 22.89
C LYS A 35 5.87 -0.25 22.97
N LYS A 36 6.58 -0.40 21.86
CA LYS A 36 7.80 -1.21 21.76
C LYS A 36 8.77 -0.55 20.76
N PRO A 37 9.83 0.13 21.23
CA PRO A 37 10.69 0.95 20.39
C PRO A 37 11.69 0.10 19.59
N THR A 38 11.21 -0.61 18.57
CA THR A 38 12.07 -1.45 17.71
C THR A 38 12.73 -0.65 16.59
N TRP A 39 12.13 0.47 16.19
CA TRP A 39 12.59 1.36 15.11
C TRP A 39 12.95 0.59 13.84
N THR A 40 12.07 -0.34 13.47
CA THR A 40 12.23 -1.28 12.36
C THR A 40 11.16 -1.01 11.32
N CYS A 41 11.52 -0.86 10.05
CA CYS A 41 10.59 -0.63 8.96
C CYS A 41 9.62 -1.83 8.83
N PRO A 42 8.29 -1.61 8.86
CA PRO A 42 7.31 -2.70 8.77
C PRO A 42 7.17 -3.28 7.36
N VAL A 43 7.86 -2.71 6.36
CA VAL A 43 7.82 -3.16 4.96
C VAL A 43 9.02 -4.05 4.62
N CYS A 44 10.21 -3.68 5.07
CA CYS A 44 11.46 -4.35 4.66
C CYS A 44 12.36 -4.81 5.82
N ASP A 45 11.88 -4.67 7.06
CA ASP A 45 12.57 -5.08 8.29
C ASP A 45 13.95 -4.42 8.54
N GLN A 46 14.29 -3.35 7.79
CA GLN A 46 15.52 -2.57 7.98
C GLN A 46 15.34 -1.51 9.08
N LYS A 47 16.46 -0.94 9.57
CA LYS A 47 16.41 0.16 10.55
C LYS A 47 15.71 1.39 9.96
N ALA A 48 14.77 1.94 10.73
CA ALA A 48 14.00 3.13 10.42
C ALA A 48 13.86 4.00 11.69
N PRO A 49 14.97 4.58 12.20
CA PRO A 49 14.92 5.45 13.37
C PRO A 49 14.11 6.72 13.08
N TYR A 50 13.60 7.36 14.14
CA TYR A 50 12.77 8.56 14.05
C TYR A 50 13.37 9.65 13.16
N ASP A 51 14.67 9.92 13.33
CA ASP A 51 15.38 10.99 12.61
C ASP A 51 15.54 10.73 11.11
N ASP A 52 15.40 9.47 10.68
CA ASP A 52 15.47 9.08 9.27
C ASP A 52 14.08 9.02 8.62
N LEU A 53 12.99 9.23 9.38
CA LEU A 53 11.63 9.20 8.85
C LEU A 53 11.36 10.43 7.99
N ILE A 54 10.80 10.18 6.80
CA ILE A 54 10.35 11.20 5.87
C ILE A 54 8.89 10.99 5.50
N ILE A 55 8.16 12.09 5.31
CA ILE A 55 6.84 12.06 4.69
C ILE A 55 7.03 12.05 3.18
N ASP A 56 6.43 11.07 2.50
CA ASP A 56 6.57 10.93 1.06
C ASP A 56 5.58 11.86 0.34
N GLY A 57 6.12 12.92 -0.29
CA GLY A 57 5.32 13.95 -0.97
C GLY A 57 4.52 13.41 -2.15
N LEU A 58 5.12 12.49 -2.93
CA LEU A 58 4.45 11.88 -4.08
C LEU A 58 3.26 11.04 -3.64
N PHE A 59 3.44 10.20 -2.62
CA PHE A 59 2.32 9.43 -2.07
C PHE A 59 1.27 10.31 -1.40
N MET A 60 1.63 11.46 -0.81
CA MET A 60 0.63 12.42 -0.34
C MET A 60 -0.23 12.96 -1.49
N GLU A 61 0.39 13.33 -2.61
CA GLU A 61 -0.34 13.80 -3.81
C GLU A 61 -1.26 12.72 -4.38
N ILE A 62 -0.76 11.48 -4.49
CA ILE A 62 -1.54 10.32 -4.92
C ILE A 62 -2.74 10.08 -4.00
N LEU A 63 -2.52 10.11 -2.68
CA LEU A 63 -3.57 9.90 -1.69
C LEU A 63 -4.62 11.03 -1.71
N ASN A 64 -4.25 12.24 -2.11
CA ASN A 64 -5.22 13.32 -2.29
C ASN A 64 -5.97 13.23 -3.62
N SER A 65 -5.36 12.61 -4.64
CA SER A 65 -5.92 12.53 -6.00
C SER A 65 -6.80 11.31 -6.24
N CYS A 66 -6.54 10.17 -5.58
CA CYS A 66 -7.20 8.88 -5.83
C CYS A 66 -7.89 8.33 -4.58
N THR A 67 -9.06 8.86 -4.22
CA THR A 67 -9.72 8.55 -2.94
C THR A 67 -10.37 7.16 -2.88
N ASP A 68 -10.70 6.58 -4.02
CA ASP A 68 -11.47 5.33 -4.19
C ASP A 68 -10.62 4.19 -4.78
N CYS A 69 -9.30 4.27 -4.62
CA CYS A 69 -8.32 3.36 -5.21
C CYS A 69 -7.46 2.74 -4.11
N ASP A 70 -7.27 1.43 -4.19
CA ASP A 70 -6.37 0.70 -3.28
C ASP A 70 -4.96 0.51 -3.88
N GLU A 71 -4.86 0.51 -5.21
CA GLU A 71 -3.63 0.26 -5.94
C GLU A 71 -3.43 1.27 -7.07
N ILE A 72 -2.16 1.63 -7.30
CA ILE A 72 -1.71 2.42 -8.44
C ILE A 72 -0.63 1.65 -9.20
N GLN A 73 -0.45 2.01 -10.47
CA GLN A 73 0.64 1.53 -11.29
C GLN A 73 1.54 2.70 -11.68
N PHE A 74 2.84 2.55 -11.45
CA PHE A 74 3.86 3.45 -12.01
C PHE A 74 4.23 3.01 -13.42
N MET A 75 4.39 3.99 -14.30
CA MET A 75 4.80 3.85 -15.69
C MET A 75 6.31 4.11 -15.83
N GLU A 76 6.90 3.72 -16.96
CA GLU A 76 8.35 3.90 -17.21
C GLU A 76 8.78 5.37 -17.27
N ASP A 77 7.87 6.27 -17.63
CA ASP A 77 8.11 7.72 -17.65
C ASP A 77 7.96 8.37 -16.26
N GLY A 78 7.71 7.58 -15.21
CA GLY A 78 7.51 8.03 -13.84
C GLY A 78 6.09 8.54 -13.54
N SER A 79 5.21 8.61 -14.54
CA SER A 79 3.80 8.87 -14.30
C SER A 79 3.13 7.71 -13.57
N TRP A 80 1.95 7.94 -13.00
CA TRP A 80 1.18 6.91 -12.32
C TRP A 80 -0.29 6.96 -12.73
N CYS A 81 -0.97 5.82 -12.65
CA CYS A 81 -2.41 5.75 -12.84
C CYS A 81 -3.09 4.81 -11.82
N PRO A 82 -4.38 5.02 -11.51
CA PRO A 82 -5.14 4.09 -10.69
C PRO A 82 -5.26 2.74 -11.39
N MET A 83 -5.00 1.65 -10.67
CA MET A 83 -5.25 0.31 -11.20
C MET A 83 -6.76 0.09 -11.30
N LYS A 84 -7.31 0.06 -12.52
CA LYS A 84 -8.74 -0.23 -12.74
C LYS A 84 -9.08 -1.61 -12.18
N LEU A 85 -10.17 -1.69 -11.40
CA LEU A 85 -10.71 -2.90 -10.75
C LEU A 85 -11.20 -4.01 -11.72
N GLU A 86 -10.71 -4.08 -12.96
CA GLU A 86 -11.14 -5.08 -13.95
C GLU A 86 -10.78 -6.53 -13.56
N LYS A 87 -9.83 -6.73 -12.63
CA LYS A 87 -9.47 -8.07 -12.14
C LYS A 87 -10.58 -8.77 -11.35
N MET A 88 -11.52 -8.03 -10.74
CA MET A 88 -12.66 -8.63 -10.00
C MET A 88 -13.69 -9.29 -10.94
N ARG A 89 -13.81 -8.85 -12.20
CA ARG A 89 -14.76 -9.41 -13.17
C ARG A 89 -14.26 -10.68 -13.85
N ARG A 90 -12.94 -10.85 -14.02
CA ARG A 90 -12.36 -12.03 -14.70
C ARG A 90 -12.39 -13.30 -13.84
N HIS A 91 -12.21 -13.21 -12.52
CA HIS A 91 -12.31 -14.38 -11.64
C HIS A 91 -13.76 -14.86 -11.43
N ARG A 92 -14.73 -13.94 -11.34
CA ARG A 92 -16.15 -14.30 -11.18
C ARG A 92 -16.77 -14.91 -12.45
N ARG A 93 -16.22 -14.60 -13.64
CA ARG A 93 -16.65 -15.20 -14.92
C ARG A 93 -16.14 -16.62 -15.13
N ARG A 94 -15.03 -17.02 -14.50
CA ARG A 94 -14.49 -18.40 -14.63
C ARG A 94 -15.26 -19.45 -13.80
N HIS A 95 -16.00 -19.04 -12.76
CA HIS A 95 -16.76 -19.95 -11.89
C HIS A 95 -18.27 -20.04 -12.19
N ARG A 96 -18.76 -19.40 -13.25
CA ARG A 96 -20.13 -19.59 -13.75
C ARG A 96 -20.09 -20.20 -15.16
N GLN A 97 -19.77 -21.48 -15.22
CA GLN A 97 -20.16 -22.30 -16.37
C GLN A 97 -21.54 -22.88 -16.04
N PRO A 98 -22.60 -22.57 -16.80
CA PRO A 98 -23.85 -23.31 -16.66
C PRO A 98 -23.60 -24.72 -17.20
N ARG A 99 -23.96 -25.75 -16.42
CA ARG A 99 -24.06 -27.11 -16.96
C ARG A 99 -25.17 -27.07 -18.01
N GLY A 100 -24.79 -27.02 -19.28
CA GLY A 100 -25.69 -27.14 -20.40
C GLY A 100 -26.35 -28.51 -20.39
N SER A 101 -27.67 -28.51 -20.44
CA SER A 101 -28.52 -29.61 -20.87
C SER A 101 -28.05 -30.19 -22.20
N GLY A 102 -27.96 -31.51 -22.32
CA GLY A 102 -27.57 -32.14 -23.58
C GLY A 102 -27.80 -33.65 -23.60
N ARG A 103 -29.01 -34.02 -24.02
CA ARG A 103 -29.54 -35.33 -24.47
C ARG A 103 -29.80 -36.39 -23.42
#